data_AF-A0A524H404-F1
#
_entry.id   AF-A0A524H404-F1
#
_cell.length_a   1.000
_cell.length_b   1.000
_cell.length_c   1.000
_cell.angle_alpha   90.00
_cell.angle_beta   90.00
_cell.angle_gamma   90.00
#
_symmetry.space_group_name_H-M   'P 1'
#
loop_
_entity.id
_entity.type
_entity.pdbx_description
1 polymer ?
#
loop_
_entity_poly.entity_id
_entity_poly.type
_entity_poly.pdbx_seq_one_letter_code
_entity_poly.pdbx_strand_id
1 'polypeptide(L)'
;GELNWFGTGEIISDFSEAAFSLKDTGTYTKPIRTLYGWHIIKLLEKKIPGSFDETRSYLESKINQSYLNSISKKSFIDKLKNEYSYRVNPAVRSWFVNNTDTLIIRGISKYVRRNIPSGNIYTFAGQRLSARDFASSLEKRGNMIITDNPDYYIDTSVESIASEEIMKYENSVLEQKYPDFRYLMNEFHDGILLFEISSKNVWNKVQEDSTGLQKYYEDNKYNYLSVRSIEAKTYSLRESGGERILAKSYRKYSRKSGADERLMAKFNLKGDTLLTIKEGKWSAGDDVDIDKLDWTPGLHSFTKNGFPSLINITRVNEPAPLPLIEVQAEMITGYQDWLTAEWIRQLKEKYPVKIDNQVLDEVKKRLGNE
;
A
#
# COMPACT_ATOMS: atom_id res chain seq x y z
N GLY A 1 43.15 18.81 20.53
CA GLY A 1 41.86 19.53 20.59
C GLY A 1 40.79 18.56 21.02
N GLU A 2 39.66 19.08 21.49
CA GLU A 2 38.47 18.30 21.84
C GLU A 2 37.50 18.28 20.64
N LEU A 3 36.90 17.12 20.37
CA LEU A 3 35.93 16.96 19.29
C LEU A 3 34.51 16.97 19.90
N ASN A 4 33.56 17.55 19.17
CA ASN A 4 32.14 17.41 19.49
C ASN A 4 31.73 15.93 19.50
N TRP A 5 30.60 15.61 20.15
CA TRP A 5 29.99 14.29 20.08
C TRP A 5 29.86 13.82 18.63
N PHE A 6 30.38 12.63 18.35
CA PHE A 6 30.29 12.02 17.03
C PHE A 6 29.85 10.57 17.13
N GLY A 7 28.93 10.20 16.24
CA GLY A 7 28.46 8.83 16.05
C GLY A 7 29.21 8.09 14.95
N THR A 8 28.85 6.83 14.74
CA THR A 8 29.38 6.01 13.65
C THR A 8 29.05 6.66 12.30
N GLY A 9 30.09 7.11 11.58
CA GLY A 9 29.97 7.72 10.25
C GLY A 9 30.06 9.23 10.15
N GLU A 10 30.22 9.91 11.27
CA GLU A 10 30.36 11.38 11.29
C GLU A 10 31.82 11.83 11.09
N ILE A 11 32.77 10.90 11.13
CA ILE A 11 34.21 11.10 10.90
C ILE A 11 34.76 9.94 10.04
N ILE A 12 35.87 10.18 9.33
CA ILE A 12 36.59 9.19 8.52
C ILE A 12 36.81 7.84 9.25
N SER A 13 36.72 6.73 8.49
CA SER A 13 36.68 5.36 9.03
C SER A 13 37.88 5.04 9.92
N ASP A 14 39.09 5.37 9.47
CA ASP A 14 40.33 5.05 10.21
C ASP A 14 40.37 5.70 11.59
N PHE A 15 39.76 6.88 11.75
CA PHE A 15 39.68 7.59 13.02
C PHE A 15 38.54 7.06 13.89
N SER A 16 37.37 6.84 13.30
CA SER A 16 36.16 6.43 14.03
C SER A 16 36.29 4.99 14.54
N GLU A 17 36.85 4.07 13.77
CA GLU A 17 37.10 2.68 14.18
C GLU A 17 38.03 2.61 15.39
N ALA A 18 39.12 3.38 15.37
CA ALA A 18 40.05 3.46 16.48
C ALA A 18 39.40 4.06 17.73
N ALA A 19 38.62 5.13 17.59
CA ALA A 19 37.89 5.74 18.70
C ALA A 19 36.86 4.78 19.33
N PHE A 20 36.08 4.06 18.50
CA PHE A 20 35.05 3.12 18.99
C PHE A 20 35.62 1.81 19.52
N SER A 21 36.89 1.49 19.24
CA SER A 21 37.58 0.34 19.84
C SER A 21 37.87 0.52 21.34
N LEU A 22 37.87 1.77 21.83
CA LEU A 22 38.07 2.08 23.24
C LEU A 22 36.83 1.71 24.06
N LYS A 23 37.03 0.90 25.10
CA LYS A 23 35.95 0.40 25.96
C LYS A 23 35.70 1.32 27.17
N ASP A 24 36.77 1.82 27.77
CA ASP A 24 36.74 2.55 29.04
C ASP A 24 37.05 4.03 28.85
N THR A 25 36.27 4.90 29.52
CA THR A 25 36.50 6.35 29.50
C THR A 25 37.86 6.69 30.12
N GLY A 26 38.54 7.67 29.55
CA GLY A 26 39.89 8.08 29.93
C GLY A 26 41.02 7.31 29.24
N THR A 27 40.74 6.22 28.51
CA THR A 27 41.77 5.45 27.80
C THR A 27 42.18 6.09 26.47
N TYR A 28 43.37 5.71 26.00
CA TYR A 28 43.99 6.24 24.78
C TYR A 28 44.20 5.14 23.74
N THR A 29 44.09 5.48 22.46
CA THR A 29 44.49 4.59 21.36
C THR A 29 46.01 4.51 21.22
N LYS A 30 46.52 3.48 20.54
CA LYS A 30 47.86 3.52 19.95
C LYS A 30 47.90 4.64 18.88
N PRO A 31 49.08 5.17 18.50
CA PRO A 31 49.18 6.11 17.40
C PRO A 31 48.54 5.53 16.13
N ILE A 32 47.55 6.22 15.59
CA ILE A 32 46.87 5.84 14.35
C ILE A 32 47.26 6.83 13.24
N ARG A 33 47.33 6.33 12.02
CA ARG A 33 47.60 7.15 10.84
C ARG A 33 46.31 7.33 10.06
N THR A 34 45.96 8.57 9.76
CA THR A 34 44.86 8.92 8.86
C THR A 34 45.39 9.71 7.67
N LEU A 35 44.51 10.05 6.71
CA LEU A 35 44.83 10.95 5.60
C LEU A 35 45.31 12.35 6.06
N TYR A 36 45.07 12.73 7.31
CA TYR A 36 45.42 14.03 7.89
C TYR A 36 46.66 13.99 8.80
N GLY A 37 47.30 12.82 8.96
CA GLY A 37 48.51 12.65 9.76
C GLY A 37 48.38 11.63 10.88
N TRP A 38 49.19 11.79 11.93
CA TRP A 38 49.22 10.89 13.09
C TRP A 38 48.36 11.43 14.22
N HIS A 39 47.58 10.55 14.85
CA HIS A 39 46.67 10.91 15.93
C HIS A 39 46.77 9.92 17.10
N ILE A 40 46.55 10.44 18.31
CA ILE A 40 46.30 9.66 19.53
C ILE A 40 44.96 10.15 20.06
N ILE A 41 44.01 9.23 20.22
CA ILE A 41 42.63 9.56 20.59
C ILE A 41 42.41 9.18 22.06
N LYS A 42 41.78 10.07 22.84
CA LYS A 42 41.32 9.80 24.21
C LYS A 42 39.79 9.72 24.23
N LEU A 43 39.22 8.67 24.82
CA LEU A 43 37.78 8.61 25.05
C LEU A 43 37.41 9.47 26.26
N LEU A 44 36.63 10.53 26.07
CA LEU A 44 36.17 11.37 27.18
C LEU A 44 34.91 10.79 27.82
N GLU A 45 33.88 10.57 27.02
CA GLU A 45 32.58 10.07 27.48
C GLU A 45 31.91 9.20 26.41
N LYS A 46 30.96 8.35 26.83
CA LYS A 46 30.18 7.47 25.94
C LYS A 46 28.69 7.65 26.21
N LYS A 47 27.94 8.05 25.18
CA LYS A 47 26.48 8.19 25.25
C LYS A 47 25.81 6.89 24.81
N ILE A 48 24.95 6.33 25.65
CA ILE A 48 24.15 5.15 25.32
C ILE A 48 22.90 5.64 24.54
N PRO A 49 22.55 5.05 23.39
CA PRO A 49 21.31 5.39 22.72
C PRO A 49 20.10 5.06 23.61
N GLY A 50 19.02 5.86 23.52
CA GLY A 50 17.76 5.63 24.23
C GLY A 50 17.06 4.34 23.78
N SER A 51 15.80 4.15 24.21
CA SER A 51 15.04 2.96 23.79
C SER A 51 14.85 2.92 22.27
N PHE A 52 14.63 1.72 21.72
CA PHE A 52 14.47 1.52 20.28
C PHE A 52 13.29 2.35 19.73
N ASP A 53 12.17 2.41 20.45
CA ASP A 53 10.99 3.17 20.04
C ASP A 53 11.22 4.69 20.01
N GLU A 54 11.98 5.23 20.98
CA GLU A 54 12.32 6.66 21.03
C GLU A 54 13.34 7.06 19.95
N THR A 55 14.21 6.14 19.56
CA THR A 55 15.30 6.40 18.62
C THR A 55 14.97 5.96 17.19
N ARG A 56 13.85 5.26 16.96
CA ARG A 56 13.48 4.65 15.67
C ARG A 56 13.51 5.63 14.49
N SER A 57 12.79 6.75 14.57
CA SER A 57 12.75 7.73 13.46
C SER A 57 14.11 8.42 13.22
N TYR A 58 14.91 8.58 14.28
CA TYR A 58 16.30 9.04 14.18
C TYR A 58 17.21 7.98 13.56
N LEU A 59 17.06 6.71 13.92
CA LEU A 59 17.79 5.58 13.37
C LEU A 59 17.41 5.33 11.91
N GLU A 60 16.14 5.38 11.54
CA GLU A 60 15.65 5.25 10.14
C GLU A 60 16.19 6.39 9.26
N SER A 61 16.20 7.63 9.75
CA SER A 61 16.79 8.76 9.02
C SER A 61 18.32 8.70 8.92
N LYS A 62 19.01 8.11 9.91
CA LYS A 62 20.46 7.87 9.90
C LYS A 62 20.88 6.62 9.10
N ILE A 63 20.06 5.58 9.03
CA ILE A 63 20.27 4.38 8.19
C ILE A 63 20.26 4.76 6.70
N ASN A 64 19.48 5.77 6.32
CA ASN A 64 19.50 6.34 4.97
C ASN A 64 20.78 7.14 4.63
N GLN A 65 21.68 7.39 5.60
CA GLN A 65 23.02 7.88 5.30
C GLN A 65 23.94 6.69 4.94
N SER A 66 24.55 6.77 3.75
CA SER A 66 25.30 5.73 3.03
C SER A 66 26.36 4.96 3.83
N TYR A 67 26.81 5.48 4.97
CA TYR A 67 27.88 4.92 5.80
C TYR A 67 27.41 3.84 6.79
N LEU A 68 26.23 3.98 7.42
CA LEU A 68 25.72 2.92 8.31
C LEU A 68 25.25 1.68 7.52
N ASN A 69 24.73 1.92 6.31
CA ASN A 69 24.48 0.87 5.32
C ASN A 69 25.78 0.17 4.88
N SER A 70 26.90 0.89 4.73
CA SER A 70 28.16 0.26 4.31
C SER A 70 28.80 -0.60 5.41
N ILE A 71 28.74 -0.19 6.68
CA ILE A 71 29.26 -0.98 7.82
C ILE A 71 28.41 -2.22 8.07
N SER A 72 27.08 -2.05 8.11
CA SER A 72 26.16 -3.18 8.35
C SER A 72 26.25 -4.19 7.21
N LYS A 73 26.33 -3.69 5.96
CA LYS A 73 26.59 -4.53 4.78
C LYS A 73 27.94 -5.23 4.88
N LYS A 74 29.03 -4.53 5.22
CA LYS A 74 30.37 -5.13 5.37
C LYS A 74 30.36 -6.25 6.42
N SER A 75 29.78 -6.02 7.59
CA SER A 75 29.64 -7.03 8.64
C SER A 75 28.84 -8.25 8.17
N PHE A 76 27.75 -8.03 7.43
CA PHE A 76 26.97 -9.11 6.84
C PHE A 76 27.77 -9.89 5.79
N ILE A 77 28.46 -9.21 4.87
CA ILE A 77 29.35 -9.83 3.88
C ILE A 77 30.44 -10.65 4.57
N ASP A 78 31.06 -10.15 5.63
CA ASP A 78 32.13 -10.86 6.33
C ASP A 78 31.60 -12.12 7.01
N LYS A 79 30.36 -12.10 7.54
CA LYS A 79 29.68 -13.32 7.99
C LYS A 79 29.48 -14.31 6.85
N LEU A 80 28.97 -13.85 5.70
CA LEU A 80 28.76 -14.70 4.53
C LEU A 80 30.06 -15.26 3.95
N LYS A 81 31.15 -14.49 3.95
CA LYS A 81 32.49 -14.98 3.54
C LYS A 81 32.94 -16.15 4.40
N ASN A 82 32.68 -16.08 5.71
CA ASN A 82 33.01 -17.19 6.62
C ASN A 82 32.11 -18.40 6.35
N GLU A 83 30.80 -18.19 6.25
CA GLU A 83 29.81 -19.24 5.98
C GLU A 83 30.11 -19.97 4.65
N TYR A 84 30.40 -19.21 3.60
CA TYR A 84 30.65 -19.73 2.25
C TYR A 84 32.09 -20.09 1.95
N SER A 85 32.94 -20.13 2.99
CA SER A 85 34.35 -20.51 2.87
C SER A 85 35.06 -19.71 1.77
N TYR A 86 34.86 -18.39 1.73
CA TYR A 86 35.51 -17.49 0.78
C TYR A 86 37.03 -17.54 0.93
N ARG A 87 37.75 -17.71 -0.19
CA ARG A 87 39.20 -17.77 -0.25
C ARG A 87 39.71 -16.97 -1.44
N VAL A 88 40.72 -16.13 -1.22
CA VAL A 88 41.48 -15.44 -2.27
C VAL A 88 42.74 -16.24 -2.57
N ASN A 89 43.10 -16.38 -3.84
CA ASN A 89 44.35 -16.99 -4.25
C ASN A 89 45.50 -15.96 -4.16
N PRO A 90 46.45 -16.11 -3.22
CA PRO A 90 47.49 -15.11 -3.00
C PRO A 90 48.44 -14.98 -4.21
N ALA A 91 48.73 -16.07 -4.93
CA ALA A 91 49.63 -16.04 -6.08
C ALA A 91 49.02 -15.25 -7.25
N VAL A 92 47.72 -15.46 -7.52
CA VAL A 92 47.00 -14.73 -8.57
C VAL A 92 46.86 -13.25 -8.18
N ARG A 93 46.51 -12.96 -6.91
CA ARG A 93 46.45 -11.59 -6.39
C ARG A 93 47.78 -10.86 -6.55
N SER A 94 48.88 -11.45 -6.09
CA SER A 94 50.21 -10.85 -6.18
C SER A 94 50.65 -10.60 -7.63
N TRP A 95 50.26 -11.49 -8.56
CA TRP A 95 50.50 -11.24 -9.98
C TRP A 95 49.80 -9.98 -10.47
N PHE A 96 48.53 -9.78 -10.11
CA PHE A 96 47.80 -8.55 -10.47
C PHE A 96 48.48 -7.32 -9.89
N VAL A 97 48.78 -7.30 -8.59
CA VAL A 97 49.47 -6.17 -7.93
C VAL A 97 50.77 -5.80 -8.67
N ASN A 98 51.58 -6.78 -9.05
CA ASN A 98 52.86 -6.56 -9.74
C ASN A 98 52.72 -6.14 -11.22
N ASN A 99 51.56 -6.37 -11.84
CA ASN A 99 51.30 -6.11 -13.26
C ASN A 99 50.22 -5.02 -13.45
N THR A 100 49.89 -4.28 -12.40
CA THR A 100 48.96 -3.14 -12.44
C THR A 100 49.74 -1.85 -12.25
N ASP A 101 49.77 -1.01 -13.28
CA ASP A 101 50.35 0.33 -13.23
C ASP A 101 49.24 1.41 -13.24
N THR A 102 49.65 2.68 -13.18
CA THR A 102 48.72 3.81 -13.22
C THR A 102 47.96 3.92 -14.55
N LEU A 103 48.50 3.38 -15.66
CA LEU A 103 47.80 3.36 -16.95
C LEU A 103 46.63 2.38 -16.94
N ILE A 104 46.82 1.20 -16.33
CA ILE A 104 45.76 0.21 -16.13
C ILE A 104 44.72 0.71 -15.14
N ILE A 105 45.15 1.28 -13.99
CA ILE A 105 44.23 1.84 -12.98
C ILE A 105 43.33 2.92 -13.60
N ARG A 106 43.90 3.75 -14.50
CA ARG A 106 43.17 4.82 -15.20
C ARG A 106 42.34 4.33 -16.39
N GLY A 107 42.32 3.03 -16.67
CA GLY A 107 41.59 2.44 -17.80
C GLY A 107 42.17 2.79 -19.18
N ILE A 108 43.40 3.31 -19.23
CA ILE A 108 44.10 3.72 -20.46
C ILE A 108 44.77 2.51 -21.12
N SER A 109 45.27 1.57 -20.31
CA SER A 109 45.90 0.33 -20.76
C SER A 109 45.12 -0.91 -20.30
N LYS A 110 45.40 -2.06 -20.93
CA LYS A 110 44.76 -3.35 -20.64
C LYS A 110 45.81 -4.40 -20.30
N TYR A 111 45.40 -5.43 -19.57
CA TYR A 111 46.30 -6.54 -19.26
C TYR A 111 46.58 -7.37 -20.51
N VAL A 112 47.86 -7.70 -20.73
CA VAL A 112 48.28 -8.58 -21.82
C VAL A 112 47.75 -9.99 -21.54
N ARG A 113 46.75 -10.43 -22.32
CA ARG A 113 45.98 -11.67 -22.07
C ARG A 113 46.82 -12.94 -21.92
N ARG A 114 47.92 -13.06 -22.65
CA ARG A 114 48.82 -14.22 -22.60
C ARG A 114 49.64 -14.32 -21.31
N ASN A 115 49.81 -13.20 -20.58
CA ASN A 115 50.61 -13.14 -19.36
C ASN A 115 49.77 -13.41 -18.11
N ILE A 116 48.44 -13.36 -18.21
CA ILE A 116 47.52 -13.57 -17.07
C ILE A 116 47.64 -15.02 -16.59
N PRO A 117 47.87 -15.26 -15.29
CA PRO A 117 48.00 -16.60 -14.74
C PRO A 117 46.73 -17.41 -14.93
N SER A 118 46.89 -18.73 -15.04
CA SER A 118 45.75 -19.66 -14.99
C SER A 118 45.20 -19.77 -13.56
N GLY A 119 43.93 -20.11 -13.43
CA GLY A 119 43.25 -20.28 -12.14
C GLY A 119 42.31 -19.14 -11.77
N ASN A 120 41.90 -19.13 -10.51
CA ASN A 120 40.87 -18.23 -9.98
C ASN A 120 41.46 -17.20 -9.02
N ILE A 121 40.97 -15.97 -9.06
CA ILE A 121 41.33 -14.93 -8.09
C ILE A 121 40.69 -15.22 -6.73
N TYR A 122 39.46 -15.73 -6.72
CA TYR A 122 38.79 -16.19 -5.50
C TYR A 122 37.84 -17.35 -5.79
N THR A 123 37.41 -18.03 -4.72
CA THR A 123 36.36 -19.05 -4.71
C THR A 123 35.49 -18.92 -3.46
N PHE A 124 34.20 -19.21 -3.56
CA PHE A 124 33.26 -19.35 -2.41
C PHE A 124 32.05 -20.19 -2.83
N ALA A 125 31.46 -20.99 -1.94
CA ALA A 125 30.22 -21.77 -2.20
C ALA A 125 30.11 -22.44 -3.60
N GLY A 126 31.21 -23.00 -4.13
CA GLY A 126 31.27 -23.57 -5.48
C GLY A 126 31.36 -22.55 -6.64
N GLN A 127 31.15 -21.26 -6.37
CA GLN A 127 31.39 -20.13 -7.26
C GLN A 127 32.88 -19.76 -7.32
N ARG A 128 33.29 -19.17 -8.44
CA ARG A 128 34.68 -18.76 -8.70
C ARG A 128 34.75 -17.64 -9.70
N LEU A 129 35.75 -16.77 -9.55
CA LEU A 129 36.10 -15.79 -10.57
C LEU A 129 37.48 -16.12 -11.13
N SER A 130 37.57 -16.36 -12.44
CA SER A 130 38.85 -16.66 -13.09
C SER A 130 39.72 -15.41 -13.14
N ALA A 131 41.05 -15.59 -13.19
CA ALA A 131 41.97 -14.46 -13.35
C ALA A 131 41.67 -13.66 -14.65
N ARG A 132 41.27 -14.33 -15.73
CA ARG A 132 40.93 -13.68 -17.01
C ARG A 132 39.65 -12.85 -16.92
N ASP A 133 38.64 -13.37 -16.21
CA ASP A 133 37.38 -12.66 -16.03
C ASP A 133 37.53 -11.48 -15.07
N PHE A 134 38.37 -11.63 -14.04
CA PHE A 134 38.74 -10.52 -13.16
C PHE A 134 39.44 -9.40 -13.92
N ALA A 135 40.44 -9.71 -14.76
CA ALA A 135 41.08 -8.71 -15.62
C ALA A 135 40.08 -8.01 -16.54
N SER A 136 39.16 -8.77 -17.15
CA SER A 136 38.10 -8.23 -17.99
C SER A 136 37.12 -7.34 -17.22
N SER A 137 36.89 -7.63 -15.94
CA SER A 137 36.03 -6.86 -15.04
C SER A 137 36.68 -5.53 -14.64
N LEU A 138 37.98 -5.54 -14.34
CA LEU A 138 38.76 -4.32 -14.06
C LEU A 138 38.74 -3.35 -15.26
N GLU A 139 38.93 -3.89 -16.47
CA GLU A 139 38.95 -3.09 -17.70
C GLU A 139 37.59 -2.52 -18.09
N LYS A 140 36.48 -3.12 -17.61
CA LYS A 140 35.11 -2.65 -17.88
C LYS A 140 34.60 -1.64 -16.86
N ARG A 141 35.05 -1.70 -15.60
CA ARG A 141 34.43 -0.96 -14.49
C ARG A 141 34.71 0.56 -14.47
N GLY A 142 35.63 1.08 -15.31
CA GLY A 142 35.97 2.51 -15.33
C GLY A 142 36.56 3.03 -14.01
N ASN A 143 37.08 4.26 -13.99
CA ASN A 143 37.85 4.82 -12.87
C ASN A 143 36.98 5.21 -11.66
N MET A 144 36.42 4.22 -10.95
CA MET A 144 35.67 4.45 -9.71
C MET A 144 36.56 4.48 -8.45
N ILE A 145 37.74 3.86 -8.50
CA ILE A 145 38.69 3.82 -7.38
C ILE A 145 39.77 4.87 -7.62
N ILE A 146 39.78 5.93 -6.81
CA ILE A 146 40.79 6.99 -6.87
C ILE A 146 42.01 6.53 -6.06
N THR A 147 43.04 6.04 -6.76
CA THR A 147 44.32 5.64 -6.17
C THR A 147 45.39 5.51 -7.26
N ASP A 148 46.65 5.66 -6.89
CA ASP A 148 47.80 5.24 -7.71
C ASP A 148 48.48 3.99 -7.11
N ASN A 149 47.97 3.44 -6.00
CA ASN A 149 48.53 2.27 -5.32
C ASN A 149 47.92 0.96 -5.88
N PRO A 150 48.72 0.09 -6.54
CA PRO A 150 48.25 -1.17 -7.09
C PRO A 150 47.68 -2.15 -6.07
N ASP A 151 48.26 -2.27 -4.87
CA ASP A 151 47.75 -3.14 -3.81
C ASP A 151 46.33 -2.74 -3.41
N TYR A 152 46.15 -1.46 -3.10
CA TYR A 152 44.85 -0.93 -2.69
C TYR A 152 43.81 -1.05 -3.81
N TYR A 153 44.20 -0.77 -5.06
CA TYR A 153 43.32 -0.90 -6.22
C TYR A 153 42.84 -2.35 -6.41
N ILE A 154 43.77 -3.32 -6.37
CA ILE A 154 43.45 -4.73 -6.56
C ILE A 154 42.61 -5.26 -5.40
N ASP A 155 42.98 -4.97 -4.15
CA ASP A 155 42.23 -5.43 -2.98
C ASP A 155 40.81 -4.89 -2.96
N THR A 156 40.67 -3.58 -3.19
CA THR A 156 39.35 -2.95 -3.24
C THR A 156 38.50 -3.51 -4.37
N SER A 157 39.12 -3.82 -5.53
CA SER A 157 38.41 -4.40 -6.66
C SER A 157 37.97 -5.84 -6.41
N VAL A 158 38.86 -6.67 -5.84
CA VAL A 158 38.53 -8.06 -5.45
C VAL A 158 37.40 -8.04 -4.43
N GLU A 159 37.52 -7.21 -3.40
CA GLU A 159 36.54 -7.07 -2.32
C GLU A 159 35.18 -6.59 -2.86
N SER A 160 35.17 -5.59 -3.73
CA SER A 160 33.93 -5.06 -4.33
C SER A 160 33.21 -6.11 -5.18
N ILE A 161 33.95 -6.80 -6.06
CA ILE A 161 33.37 -7.83 -6.94
C ILE A 161 32.90 -9.03 -6.11
N ALA A 162 33.72 -9.51 -5.18
CA ALA A 162 33.36 -10.64 -4.32
C ALA A 162 32.13 -10.33 -3.46
N SER A 163 32.04 -9.13 -2.87
CA SER A 163 30.89 -8.71 -2.08
C SER A 163 29.59 -8.71 -2.90
N GLU A 164 29.64 -8.24 -4.14
CA GLU A 164 28.49 -8.23 -5.03
C GLU A 164 28.04 -9.65 -5.40
N GLU A 165 28.97 -10.51 -5.78
CA GLU A 165 28.68 -11.90 -6.16
C GLU A 165 28.22 -12.75 -4.96
N ILE A 166 28.77 -12.53 -3.77
CA ILE A 166 28.32 -13.17 -2.53
C ILE A 166 26.88 -12.75 -2.20
N MET A 167 26.52 -11.48 -2.35
CA MET A 167 25.14 -11.03 -2.15
C MET A 167 24.16 -11.63 -3.16
N LYS A 168 24.55 -11.68 -4.44
CA LYS A 168 23.73 -12.32 -5.48
C LYS A 168 23.48 -13.79 -5.17
N TYR A 169 24.51 -14.49 -4.72
CA TYR A 169 24.40 -15.89 -4.31
C TYR A 169 23.52 -16.06 -3.07
N GLU A 170 23.72 -15.25 -2.01
CA GLU A 170 22.86 -15.28 -0.82
C GLU A 170 21.39 -15.10 -1.23
N ASN A 171 21.11 -14.09 -2.06
CA ASN A 171 19.78 -13.81 -2.59
C ASN A 171 19.17 -15.01 -3.33
N SER A 172 19.95 -15.76 -4.11
CA SER A 172 19.43 -16.91 -4.86
C SER A 172 19.14 -18.14 -4.00
N VAL A 173 19.61 -18.17 -2.75
CA VAL A 173 19.38 -19.28 -1.81
C VAL A 173 18.53 -18.88 -0.61
N LEU A 174 18.04 -17.63 -0.53
CA LEU A 174 17.24 -17.13 0.60
C LEU A 174 16.05 -18.03 0.91
N GLU A 175 15.28 -18.42 -0.10
CA GLU A 175 14.10 -19.27 0.08
C GLU A 175 14.47 -20.68 0.56
N GLN A 176 15.66 -21.18 0.24
CA GLN A 176 16.12 -22.48 0.73
C GLN A 176 16.59 -22.39 2.18
N LYS A 177 17.26 -21.30 2.53
CA LYS A 177 17.87 -21.07 3.84
C LYS A 177 16.85 -20.61 4.89
N TYR A 178 15.82 -19.88 4.48
CA TYR A 178 14.80 -19.29 5.36
C TYR A 178 13.40 -19.77 4.94
N PRO A 179 12.90 -20.87 5.54
CA PRO A 179 11.59 -21.42 5.21
C PRO A 179 10.43 -20.41 5.31
N ASP A 180 10.45 -19.53 6.31
CA ASP A 180 9.42 -18.49 6.49
C ASP A 180 9.43 -17.49 5.35
N PHE A 181 10.61 -17.09 4.87
CA PHE A 181 10.74 -16.22 3.71
C PHE A 181 10.22 -16.91 2.44
N ARG A 182 10.48 -18.21 2.27
CA ARG A 182 9.92 -19.01 1.17
C ARG A 182 8.40 -19.09 1.23
N TYR A 183 7.83 -19.33 2.41
CA TYR A 183 6.38 -19.34 2.57
C TYR A 183 5.78 -17.98 2.19
N LEU A 184 6.37 -16.88 2.67
CA LEU A 184 5.95 -15.54 2.31
C LEU A 184 6.05 -15.26 0.79
N MET A 185 7.15 -15.68 0.16
CA MET A 185 7.32 -15.50 -1.29
C MET A 185 6.31 -16.31 -2.10
N ASN A 186 6.01 -17.54 -1.67
CA ASN A 186 4.98 -18.38 -2.27
C ASN A 186 3.59 -17.75 -2.11
N GLU A 187 3.25 -17.25 -0.92
CA GLU A 187 1.97 -16.55 -0.69
C GLU A 187 1.82 -15.33 -1.62
N PHE A 188 2.90 -14.56 -1.80
CA PHE A 188 2.88 -13.42 -2.71
C PHE A 188 2.71 -13.85 -4.18
N HIS A 189 3.46 -14.85 -4.62
CA HIS A 189 3.34 -15.43 -5.95
C HIS A 189 1.91 -15.93 -6.23
N ASP A 190 1.36 -16.75 -5.33
CA ASP A 190 0.04 -17.32 -5.46
C ASP A 190 -1.06 -16.25 -5.37
N GLY A 191 -0.85 -15.22 -4.53
CA GLY A 191 -1.70 -14.04 -4.44
C GLY A 191 -1.77 -13.26 -5.75
N ILE A 192 -0.63 -13.03 -6.42
CA ILE A 192 -0.60 -12.36 -7.74
C ILE A 192 -1.32 -13.20 -8.79
N LEU A 193 -1.07 -14.53 -8.81
CA LEU A 193 -1.76 -15.41 -9.75
C LEU A 193 -3.26 -15.39 -9.53
N LEU A 194 -3.70 -15.47 -8.27
CA LEU A 194 -5.10 -15.39 -7.88
C LEU A 194 -5.72 -14.04 -8.28
N PHE A 195 -5.00 -12.94 -8.08
CA PHE A 195 -5.44 -11.61 -8.48
C PHE A 195 -5.62 -11.52 -10.01
N GLU A 196 -4.64 -11.96 -10.79
CA GLU A 196 -4.67 -11.89 -12.25
C GLU A 196 -5.81 -12.74 -12.83
N ILE A 197 -5.96 -13.98 -12.34
CA ILE A 197 -7.02 -14.87 -12.81
C ILE A 197 -8.42 -14.40 -12.38
N SER A 198 -8.55 -13.79 -11.20
CA SER A 198 -9.81 -13.22 -10.72
C SER A 198 -10.19 -11.96 -11.50
N SER A 199 -9.21 -11.10 -11.79
CA SER A 199 -9.39 -9.93 -12.65
C SER A 199 -9.93 -10.35 -14.01
N LYS A 200 -9.29 -11.35 -14.63
CA LYS A 200 -9.68 -11.86 -15.95
C LYS A 200 -11.06 -12.54 -15.97
N ASN A 201 -11.36 -13.39 -14.99
CA ASN A 201 -12.55 -14.24 -15.04
C ASN A 201 -13.78 -13.62 -14.38
N VAL A 202 -13.59 -12.66 -13.48
CA VAL A 202 -14.66 -12.05 -12.68
C VAL A 202 -14.71 -10.55 -12.91
N TRP A 203 -13.72 -9.78 -12.46
CA TRP A 203 -13.84 -8.32 -12.36
C TRP A 203 -13.95 -7.61 -13.72
N ASN A 204 -13.12 -7.98 -14.69
CA ASN A 204 -13.20 -7.41 -16.04
C ASN A 204 -14.51 -7.78 -16.71
N LYS A 205 -15.02 -9.01 -16.49
CA LYS A 205 -16.31 -9.43 -17.03
C LYS A 205 -17.46 -8.59 -16.51
N VAL A 206 -17.47 -8.22 -15.23
CA VAL A 206 -18.53 -7.36 -14.67
C VAL A 206 -18.60 -6.01 -15.40
N GLN A 207 -17.45 -5.45 -15.79
CA GLN A 207 -17.38 -4.17 -16.49
C GLN A 207 -17.73 -4.30 -17.99
N GLU A 208 -17.38 -5.42 -18.61
CA GLU A 208 -17.55 -5.63 -20.05
C GLU A 208 -18.90 -6.25 -20.43
N ASP A 209 -19.53 -7.01 -19.53
CA ASP A 209 -20.75 -7.78 -19.78
C ASP A 209 -22.02 -7.04 -19.37
N SER A 210 -22.39 -6.05 -20.17
CA SER A 210 -23.64 -5.30 -19.98
C SER A 210 -24.90 -6.16 -20.09
N THR A 211 -24.85 -7.25 -20.86
CA THR A 211 -26.00 -8.15 -21.06
C THR A 211 -26.22 -9.03 -19.83
N GLY A 212 -25.14 -9.59 -19.29
CA GLY A 212 -25.18 -10.36 -18.05
C GLY A 212 -25.61 -9.52 -16.86
N LEU A 213 -25.10 -8.29 -16.74
CA LEU A 213 -25.52 -7.36 -15.69
C LEU A 213 -27.02 -7.00 -15.79
N GLN A 214 -27.51 -6.73 -17.01
CA GLN A 214 -28.93 -6.45 -17.21
C GLN A 214 -29.80 -7.64 -16.81
N LYS A 215 -29.40 -8.86 -17.19
CA LYS A 215 -30.12 -10.08 -16.79
C LYS A 215 -30.12 -10.27 -15.28
N TYR A 216 -28.95 -10.10 -14.65
CA TYR A 216 -28.82 -10.19 -13.20
C TYR A 216 -29.72 -9.18 -12.49
N TYR A 217 -29.80 -7.95 -13.00
CA TYR A 217 -30.74 -6.95 -12.51
C TYR A 217 -32.19 -7.40 -12.64
N GLU A 218 -32.63 -7.89 -13.80
CA GLU A 218 -34.01 -8.36 -13.99
C GLU A 218 -34.41 -9.46 -13.00
N ASP A 219 -33.47 -10.37 -12.69
CA ASP A 219 -33.67 -11.47 -11.75
C ASP A 219 -33.70 -11.00 -10.28
N ASN A 220 -33.11 -9.84 -9.95
CA ASN A 220 -32.92 -9.37 -8.58
C ASN A 220 -33.61 -8.03 -8.23
N LYS A 221 -34.19 -7.32 -9.20
CA LYS A 221 -34.73 -5.96 -9.04
C LYS A 221 -35.83 -5.83 -7.97
N TYR A 222 -36.53 -6.92 -7.66
CA TYR A 222 -37.56 -6.94 -6.62
C TYR A 222 -37.00 -6.89 -5.19
N ASN A 223 -35.70 -7.11 -5.02
CA ASN A 223 -35.01 -6.88 -3.74
C ASN A 223 -34.72 -5.38 -3.49
N TYR A 224 -34.93 -4.53 -4.51
CA TYR A 224 -34.58 -3.12 -4.49
C TYR A 224 -35.77 -2.27 -4.96
N LEU A 225 -36.80 -2.22 -4.11
CA LEU A 225 -38.00 -1.46 -4.39
C LEU A 225 -37.85 -0.02 -3.91
N SER A 226 -38.44 0.91 -4.66
CA SER A 226 -38.66 2.28 -4.20
C SER A 226 -39.56 2.30 -2.97
N VAL A 227 -39.37 3.29 -2.11
CA VAL A 227 -40.29 3.54 -1.00
C VAL A 227 -41.58 4.12 -1.56
N ARG A 228 -42.72 3.72 -0.97
CA ARG A 228 -44.02 4.32 -1.29
C ARG A 228 -43.92 5.85 -1.17
N SER A 229 -44.45 6.57 -2.14
CA SER A 229 -44.37 8.04 -2.16
C SER A 229 -45.60 8.69 -2.79
N ILE A 230 -45.80 9.97 -2.52
CA ILE A 230 -46.86 10.79 -3.11
C ILE A 230 -46.28 12.02 -3.77
N GLU A 231 -46.89 12.44 -4.87
CA GLU A 231 -46.75 13.79 -5.42
C GLU A 231 -47.93 14.62 -4.93
N ALA A 232 -47.66 15.78 -4.35
CA ALA A 232 -48.71 16.59 -3.74
C ALA A 232 -48.37 18.09 -3.71
N LYS A 233 -49.37 18.89 -3.36
CA LYS A 233 -49.21 20.30 -3.01
C LYS A 233 -49.81 20.56 -1.64
N THR A 234 -48.98 21.05 -0.73
CA THR A 234 -49.34 21.38 0.66
C THR A 234 -49.63 22.87 0.81
N TYR A 235 -50.58 23.19 1.67
CA TYR A 235 -51.01 24.54 2.02
C TYR A 235 -51.06 24.60 3.55
N SER A 236 -50.08 25.22 4.18
CA SER A 236 -50.00 25.30 5.65
C SER A 236 -50.20 26.74 6.10
N LEU A 237 -51.22 26.97 6.93
CA LEU A 237 -51.57 28.28 7.46
C LEU A 237 -51.12 28.39 8.92
N ARG A 238 -50.14 29.26 9.20
CA ARG A 238 -49.62 29.56 10.54
C ARG A 238 -50.57 30.43 11.37
N GLU A 239 -51.82 30.01 11.46
CA GLU A 239 -52.88 30.68 12.20
C GLU A 239 -53.70 29.61 12.94
N SER A 240 -53.65 29.62 14.28
CA SER A 240 -54.41 28.69 15.11
C SER A 240 -55.91 28.87 14.90
N GLY A 241 -56.67 27.79 14.68
CA GLY A 241 -58.11 27.84 14.40
C GLY A 241 -58.47 28.23 12.95
N GLY A 242 -57.48 28.28 12.06
CA GLY A 242 -57.61 28.65 10.65
C GLY A 242 -58.15 27.56 9.72
N GLU A 243 -58.56 26.39 10.20
CA GLU A 243 -58.94 25.23 9.38
C GLU A 243 -60.10 25.56 8.43
N ARG A 244 -61.16 26.16 8.99
CA ARG A 244 -62.38 26.48 8.22
C ARG A 244 -62.12 27.56 7.17
N ILE A 245 -61.32 28.57 7.51
CA ILE A 245 -61.01 29.66 6.59
C ILE A 245 -60.07 29.21 5.48
N LEU A 246 -59.09 28.37 5.79
CA LEU A 246 -58.19 27.76 4.82
C LEU A 246 -58.96 26.88 3.83
N ALA A 247 -59.76 25.93 4.32
CA ALA A 247 -60.57 25.04 3.49
C ALA A 247 -61.56 25.80 2.59
N LYS A 248 -62.27 26.79 3.12
CA LYS A 248 -63.20 27.63 2.34
C LYS A 248 -62.48 28.43 1.25
N SER A 249 -61.30 28.97 1.58
CA SER A 249 -60.51 29.75 0.63
C SER A 249 -59.95 28.87 -0.46
N TYR A 250 -59.39 27.71 -0.11
CA TYR A 250 -58.90 26.74 -1.06
C TYR A 250 -59.99 26.37 -2.08
N ARG A 251 -61.18 25.96 -1.62
CA ARG A 251 -62.32 25.63 -2.52
C ARG A 251 -62.74 26.78 -3.44
N LYS A 252 -62.61 28.04 -2.99
CA LYS A 252 -62.99 29.23 -3.77
C LYS A 252 -61.98 29.55 -4.87
N TYR A 253 -60.70 29.31 -4.64
CA TYR A 253 -59.62 29.75 -5.53
C TYR A 253 -58.96 28.62 -6.31
N SER A 254 -59.01 27.36 -5.85
CA SER A 254 -58.29 26.23 -6.47
C SER A 254 -58.67 25.96 -7.93
N ARG A 255 -59.88 26.34 -8.35
CA ARG A 255 -60.37 26.19 -9.73
C ARG A 255 -60.13 27.41 -10.62
N LYS A 256 -59.50 28.47 -10.10
CA LYS A 256 -59.27 29.72 -10.83
C LYS A 256 -57.83 29.78 -11.32
N SER A 257 -57.60 30.46 -12.45
CA SER A 257 -56.24 30.79 -12.88
C SER A 257 -55.53 31.63 -11.81
N GLY A 258 -54.26 31.29 -11.55
CA GLY A 258 -53.45 31.86 -10.48
C GLY A 258 -53.95 31.50 -9.07
N ALA A 259 -54.34 30.24 -8.86
CA ALA A 259 -54.93 29.78 -7.60
C ALA A 259 -54.01 30.03 -6.40
N ASP A 260 -52.72 29.72 -6.55
CA ASP A 260 -51.72 29.81 -5.49
C ASP A 260 -51.42 31.28 -5.16
N GLU A 261 -51.30 32.17 -6.16
CA GLU A 261 -51.12 33.61 -5.96
C GLU A 261 -52.33 34.23 -5.27
N ARG A 262 -53.55 33.81 -5.63
CA ARG A 262 -54.78 34.28 -4.98
C ARG A 262 -54.89 33.83 -3.53
N LEU A 263 -54.44 32.62 -3.22
CA LEU A 263 -54.39 32.12 -1.85
C LEU A 263 -53.33 32.86 -1.04
N MET A 264 -52.12 33.02 -1.58
CA MET A 264 -51.06 33.79 -0.93
C MET A 264 -51.49 35.23 -0.68
N ALA A 265 -52.05 35.94 -1.67
CA ALA A 265 -52.52 37.32 -1.51
C ALA A 265 -53.67 37.47 -0.50
N LYS A 266 -54.43 36.40 -0.23
CA LYS A 266 -55.49 36.41 0.77
C LYS A 266 -54.95 36.34 2.20
N PHE A 267 -53.94 35.51 2.44
CA PHE A 267 -53.47 35.19 3.78
C PHE A 267 -52.17 35.92 4.16
N ASN A 268 -51.32 36.28 3.20
CA ASN A 268 -50.06 36.97 3.43
C ASN A 268 -50.24 38.46 3.13
N LEU A 269 -50.42 39.27 4.17
CA LEU A 269 -50.56 40.73 4.07
C LEU A 269 -49.32 41.41 4.69
N LYS A 270 -48.94 42.58 4.17
CA LYS A 270 -47.93 43.49 4.78
C LYS A 270 -46.60 42.84 5.19
N GLY A 271 -46.11 41.84 4.45
CA GLY A 271 -44.82 41.19 4.71
C GLY A 271 -44.89 39.94 5.59
N ASP A 272 -46.07 39.56 6.09
CA ASP A 272 -46.24 38.33 6.86
C ASP A 272 -46.24 37.09 5.96
N THR A 273 -45.73 35.96 6.47
CA THR A 273 -45.72 34.65 5.76
C THR A 273 -46.59 33.63 6.52
N LEU A 274 -47.90 33.89 6.55
CA LEU A 274 -48.86 33.04 7.26
C LEU A 274 -49.18 31.77 6.48
N LEU A 275 -49.49 31.87 5.19
CA LEU A 275 -49.69 30.73 4.31
C LEU A 275 -48.37 30.37 3.60
N THR A 276 -47.98 29.12 3.72
CA THR A 276 -46.90 28.50 2.95
C THR A 276 -47.48 27.47 1.99
N ILE A 277 -47.10 27.55 0.72
CA ILE A 277 -47.46 26.55 -0.30
C ILE A 277 -46.18 25.82 -0.70
N LYS A 278 -46.18 24.48 -0.66
CA LYS A 278 -45.07 23.66 -1.16
C LYS A 278 -45.60 22.55 -2.05
N GLU A 279 -45.03 22.44 -3.24
CA GLU A 279 -45.25 21.34 -4.18
C GLU A 279 -44.02 20.44 -4.20
N GLY A 280 -44.22 19.14 -4.21
CA GLY A 280 -43.11 18.21 -4.17
C GLY A 280 -43.53 16.74 -4.10
N LYS A 281 -42.53 15.91 -3.85
CA LYS A 281 -42.66 14.48 -3.59
C LYS A 281 -42.37 14.22 -2.11
N TRP A 282 -43.21 13.42 -1.45
CA TRP A 282 -42.98 12.92 -0.10
C TRP A 282 -42.94 11.40 -0.14
N SER A 283 -41.87 10.81 0.36
CA SER A 283 -41.70 9.38 0.55
C SER A 283 -42.11 9.01 1.97
N ALA A 284 -42.52 7.75 2.17
CA ALA A 284 -42.94 7.30 3.50
C ALA A 284 -41.77 7.45 4.48
N GLY A 285 -42.00 8.13 5.60
CA GLY A 285 -40.97 8.47 6.59
C GLY A 285 -40.37 9.87 6.45
N ASP A 286 -40.65 10.60 5.36
CA ASP A 286 -40.14 11.98 5.18
C ASP A 286 -40.81 12.98 6.13
N ASP A 287 -42.09 12.77 6.49
CA ASP A 287 -42.86 13.70 7.31
C ASP A 287 -43.94 12.98 8.12
N VAL A 288 -43.72 12.93 9.44
CA VAL A 288 -44.58 12.24 10.42
C VAL A 288 -46.06 12.69 10.43
N ASP A 289 -46.38 13.92 10.00
CA ASP A 289 -47.76 14.38 9.95
C ASP A 289 -48.44 13.98 8.64
N ILE A 290 -47.69 13.94 7.53
CA ILE A 290 -48.17 13.47 6.22
C ILE A 290 -48.31 11.93 6.21
N ASP A 291 -47.43 11.22 6.90
CA ASP A 291 -47.44 9.75 6.97
C ASP A 291 -48.67 9.20 7.71
N LYS A 292 -49.34 10.01 8.55
CA LYS A 292 -50.59 9.63 9.24
C LYS A 292 -51.81 9.64 8.32
N LEU A 293 -51.69 10.23 7.13
CA LEU A 293 -52.81 10.38 6.20
C LEU A 293 -53.03 9.11 5.39
N ASP A 294 -54.27 8.88 5.00
CA ASP A 294 -54.57 7.87 4.00
C ASP A 294 -54.19 8.42 2.61
N TRP A 295 -53.10 7.92 2.05
CA TRP A 295 -52.55 8.37 0.77
C TRP A 295 -53.45 7.92 -0.37
N THR A 296 -54.48 8.72 -0.63
CA THR A 296 -55.40 8.59 -1.75
C THR A 296 -55.44 9.90 -2.54
N PRO A 297 -55.55 9.87 -3.88
CA PRO A 297 -55.62 11.10 -4.67
C PRO A 297 -56.78 12.00 -4.25
N GLY A 298 -56.50 13.30 -4.09
CA GLY A 298 -57.47 14.30 -3.68
C GLY A 298 -57.00 15.17 -2.51
N LEU A 299 -57.94 15.98 -1.99
CA LEU A 299 -57.68 16.95 -0.93
C LEU A 299 -57.90 16.32 0.45
N HIS A 300 -56.86 16.36 1.28
CA HIS A 300 -56.89 15.94 2.67
C HIS A 300 -56.61 17.12 3.58
N SER A 301 -57.30 17.16 4.72
CA SER A 301 -57.05 18.14 5.78
C SER A 301 -56.24 17.49 6.88
N PHE A 302 -55.24 18.19 7.38
CA PHE A 302 -54.38 17.69 8.45
C PHE A 302 -53.78 18.86 9.25
N THR A 303 -53.05 18.51 10.31
CA THR A 303 -52.33 19.48 11.13
C THR A 303 -50.84 19.24 10.94
N LYS A 304 -50.11 20.27 10.51
CA LYS A 304 -48.66 20.20 10.34
C LYS A 304 -47.99 21.05 11.40
N ASN A 305 -47.18 20.46 12.28
CA ASN A 305 -46.53 21.17 13.39
C ASN A 305 -47.51 22.02 14.23
N GLY A 306 -48.72 21.52 14.47
CA GLY A 306 -49.77 22.22 15.23
C GLY A 306 -50.58 23.25 14.42
N PHE A 307 -50.31 23.44 13.13
CA PHE A 307 -51.00 24.42 12.29
C PHE A 307 -51.94 23.79 11.25
N PRO A 308 -53.11 24.41 10.99
CA PRO A 308 -54.04 23.98 9.95
C PRO A 308 -53.35 23.84 8.60
N SER A 309 -53.47 22.67 7.99
CA SER A 309 -52.86 22.38 6.69
C SER A 309 -53.80 21.59 5.80
N LEU A 310 -53.67 21.81 4.49
CA LEU A 310 -54.29 21.00 3.46
C LEU A 310 -53.20 20.38 2.60
N ILE A 311 -53.43 19.17 2.11
CA ILE A 311 -52.58 18.54 1.11
C ILE A 311 -53.46 18.04 -0.03
N ASN A 312 -53.15 18.45 -1.24
CA ASN A 312 -53.78 17.93 -2.44
C ASN A 312 -52.84 16.91 -3.09
N ILE A 313 -53.15 15.63 -2.92
CA ILE A 313 -52.38 14.52 -3.48
C ILE A 313 -52.79 14.35 -4.94
N THR A 314 -51.83 14.49 -5.85
CA THR A 314 -52.06 14.35 -7.29
C THR A 314 -51.78 12.93 -7.76
N ARG A 315 -50.76 12.27 -7.20
CA ARG A 315 -50.37 10.90 -7.56
C ARG A 315 -49.85 10.14 -6.35
N VAL A 316 -50.22 8.87 -6.24
CA VAL A 316 -49.65 7.91 -5.28
C VAL A 316 -48.77 6.94 -6.07
N ASN A 317 -47.52 6.80 -5.67
CA ASN A 317 -46.54 5.89 -6.27
C ASN A 317 -46.33 4.73 -5.30
N GLU A 318 -46.80 3.55 -5.68
CA GLU A 318 -46.55 2.32 -4.92
C GLU A 318 -45.12 1.81 -5.13
N PRO A 319 -44.55 1.06 -4.17
CA PRO A 319 -43.22 0.46 -4.28
C PRO A 319 -43.05 -0.29 -5.59
N ALA A 320 -42.02 0.08 -6.34
CA ALA A 320 -41.70 -0.52 -7.63
C ALA A 320 -40.18 -0.64 -7.77
N PRO A 321 -39.65 -1.62 -8.53
CA PRO A 321 -38.22 -1.79 -8.71
C PRO A 321 -37.53 -0.50 -9.14
N LEU A 322 -36.45 -0.15 -8.45
CA LEU A 322 -35.64 1.02 -8.77
C LEU A 322 -34.91 0.80 -10.11
N PRO A 323 -34.78 1.84 -10.96
CA PRO A 323 -34.01 1.76 -12.19
C PRO A 323 -32.57 1.28 -11.93
N LEU A 324 -31.99 0.52 -12.85
CA LEU A 324 -30.62 -0.02 -12.72
C LEU A 324 -29.59 1.06 -12.35
N ILE A 325 -29.71 2.28 -12.88
CA ILE A 325 -28.80 3.39 -12.57
C ILE A 325 -28.80 3.79 -11.09
N GLU A 326 -29.93 3.63 -10.40
CA GLU A 326 -30.07 3.95 -8.97
C GLU A 326 -29.52 2.85 -8.06
N VAL A 327 -29.38 1.62 -8.58
CA VAL A 327 -28.90 0.44 -7.84
C VAL A 327 -27.66 -0.18 -8.47
N GLN A 328 -26.92 0.61 -9.27
CA GLN A 328 -25.88 0.09 -10.15
C GLN A 328 -24.73 -0.53 -9.36
N ALA A 329 -24.32 0.10 -8.25
CA ALA A 329 -23.21 -0.37 -7.43
C ALA A 329 -23.55 -1.71 -6.75
N GLU A 330 -24.78 -1.85 -6.24
CA GLU A 330 -25.31 -3.06 -5.64
C GLU A 330 -25.42 -4.18 -6.68
N MET A 331 -25.91 -3.86 -7.88
CA MET A 331 -26.03 -4.83 -8.97
C MET A 331 -24.66 -5.31 -9.46
N ILE A 332 -23.68 -4.41 -9.61
CA ILE A 332 -22.30 -4.77 -9.98
C ILE A 332 -21.70 -5.68 -8.91
N THR A 333 -21.82 -5.32 -7.63
CA THR A 333 -21.27 -6.12 -6.52
C THR A 333 -21.90 -7.50 -6.47
N GLY A 334 -23.23 -7.58 -6.53
CA GLY A 334 -23.94 -8.86 -6.54
C GLY A 334 -23.61 -9.71 -7.77
N TYR A 335 -23.48 -9.09 -8.95
CA TYR A 335 -23.10 -9.80 -10.17
C TYR A 335 -21.67 -10.34 -10.09
N GLN A 336 -20.75 -9.59 -9.49
CA GLN A 336 -19.39 -10.04 -9.21
C GLN A 336 -19.37 -11.26 -8.29
N ASP A 337 -20.15 -11.24 -7.22
CA ASP A 337 -20.25 -12.35 -6.27
C ASP A 337 -20.84 -13.59 -6.95
N TRP A 338 -21.87 -13.41 -7.78
CA TRP A 338 -22.47 -14.48 -8.56
C TRP A 338 -21.47 -15.10 -9.55
N LEU A 339 -20.74 -14.28 -10.33
CA LEU A 339 -19.70 -14.76 -11.25
C LEU A 339 -18.60 -15.52 -10.51
N THR A 340 -18.21 -15.03 -9.33
CA THR A 340 -17.21 -15.70 -8.48
C THR A 340 -17.69 -17.07 -8.02
N ALA A 341 -18.93 -17.14 -7.51
CA ALA A 341 -19.52 -18.40 -7.05
C ALA A 341 -19.65 -19.41 -8.20
N GLU A 342 -20.12 -18.96 -9.37
CA GLU A 342 -20.26 -19.79 -10.55
C GLU A 342 -18.90 -20.28 -11.07
N TRP A 343 -17.88 -19.42 -11.08
CA TRP A 343 -16.53 -19.81 -11.46
C TRP A 343 -15.94 -20.86 -10.50
N ILE A 344 -16.10 -20.67 -9.18
CA ILE A 344 -15.69 -21.66 -8.17
C ILE A 344 -16.43 -22.98 -8.37
N ARG A 345 -17.73 -22.94 -8.66
CA ARG A 345 -18.54 -24.15 -8.93
C ARG A 345 -17.97 -24.93 -10.12
N GLN A 346 -17.67 -24.24 -11.23
CA GLN A 346 -17.07 -24.84 -12.42
C GLN A 346 -15.68 -25.44 -12.14
N LEU A 347 -14.85 -24.77 -11.34
CA LEU A 347 -13.55 -25.29 -10.94
C LEU A 347 -13.68 -26.58 -10.12
N LYS A 348 -14.59 -26.61 -9.13
CA LYS A 348 -14.84 -27.80 -8.31
C LYS A 348 -15.35 -28.98 -9.14
N GLU A 349 -16.19 -28.71 -10.14
CA GLU A 349 -16.71 -29.73 -11.05
C GLU A 349 -15.61 -30.29 -11.97
N LYS A 350 -14.75 -29.41 -12.48
CA LYS A 350 -13.65 -29.79 -13.38
C LYS A 350 -12.49 -30.50 -12.65
N TYR A 351 -12.20 -30.10 -11.42
CA TYR A 351 -11.06 -30.61 -10.64
C TYR A 351 -11.56 -31.27 -9.36
N PRO A 352 -11.87 -32.59 -9.40
CA PRO A 352 -12.40 -33.29 -8.23
C PRO A 352 -11.35 -33.35 -7.12
N VAL A 353 -11.69 -32.81 -5.96
CA VAL A 353 -10.85 -32.82 -4.77
C VAL A 353 -11.22 -34.03 -3.90
N LYS A 354 -10.23 -34.83 -3.52
CA LYS A 354 -10.37 -35.88 -2.50
C LYS A 354 -9.68 -35.41 -1.22
N ILE A 355 -10.42 -35.39 -0.13
CA ILE A 355 -9.91 -35.00 1.18
C ILE A 355 -9.60 -36.28 1.96
N ASP A 356 -8.36 -36.43 2.40
CA ASP A 356 -8.01 -37.44 3.40
C ASP A 356 -8.43 -36.93 4.79
N ASN A 357 -9.57 -37.42 5.26
CA ASN A 357 -10.13 -36.99 6.53
C ASN A 357 -9.29 -37.45 7.73
N GLN A 358 -8.52 -38.54 7.61
CA GLN A 358 -7.68 -39.01 8.70
C GLN A 358 -6.52 -38.02 8.93
N VAL A 359 -5.86 -37.63 7.86
CA VAL A 359 -4.78 -36.63 7.92
C VAL A 359 -5.31 -35.27 8.36
N LEU A 360 -6.48 -34.85 7.86
CA LEU A 360 -7.10 -33.58 8.25
C LEU A 360 -7.38 -33.51 9.77
N ASP A 361 -7.93 -34.59 10.33
CA ASP A 361 -8.25 -34.65 11.77
C ASP A 361 -6.99 -34.68 12.64
N GLU A 362 -5.91 -35.32 12.18
CA GLU A 362 -4.61 -35.26 12.86
C GLU A 362 -4.03 -33.84 12.87
N VAL A 363 -4.10 -33.12 11.75
CA VAL A 363 -3.62 -31.73 11.65
C VAL A 363 -4.41 -30.81 12.58
N LYS A 364 -5.75 -30.92 12.59
CA LYS A 364 -6.62 -30.13 13.48
C LYS A 364 -6.28 -30.33 14.95
N LYS A 365 -6.01 -31.58 15.37
CA LYS A 365 -5.62 -31.89 16.76
C LYS A 365 -4.29 -31.27 17.16
N ARG A 366 -3.33 -31.18 16.24
CA ARG A 366 -2.03 -30.55 16.50
C ARG A 366 -2.16 -29.04 16.66
N LEU A 367 -2.96 -28.40 15.81
CA LEU A 367 -3.20 -26.95 15.85
C LEU A 367 -4.08 -26.50 17.03
N GLY A 368 -5.00 -27.34 17.51
CA GLY A 368 -5.83 -27.01 18.68
C GLY A 368 -5.14 -27.18 20.05
N ASN A 369 -3.90 -27.67 20.06
CA ASN A 369 -3.08 -27.86 21.26
C ASN A 369 -1.92 -26.84 21.36
N GLU A 370 -1.85 -25.88 20.44
CA GLU A 370 -1.06 -24.63 20.53
C GLU A 370 -2.00 -23.49 20.95
#